data_AF-A0A7G8ILH3-F1
#
_entry.id   AF-A0A7G8ILH3-F1
#
_cell.length_a   1.000
_cell.length_b   1.000
_cell.length_c   1.000
_cell.angle_alpha   90.00
_cell.angle_beta   90.00
_cell.angle_gamma   90.00
#
_symmetry.space_group_name_H-M   'P 1'
#
loop_
_entity.id
_entity.type
_entity.pdbx_description
1 polymer ?
#
loop_
_entity_poly.entity_id
_entity_poly.type
_entity_poly.pdbx_seq_one_letter_code
_entity_poly.pdbx_strand_id
1 'polypeptide(L)'
;MAAAPRQGDLFNQAAAGASDQQAAALTLTADQLRSWQERVHRAQAPLFEAKAQVDSQGSLFGAVSAPAEDIQPLSLNPLPLSFWRWPESPHQGAALYWVMDRPDHLDLPILLYLGETKAADRRWKGEHDCKAYLAAYQEACASCGLSCSPSIRFWGDVPQGTRARRQLEQTLIRRWQPPFNKEMRDRWATPFQAD
;
A
#
# COMPACT_ATOMS: atom_id res chain seq x y z
N MET A 1 -53.06 -50.98 -12.76
CA MET A 1 -51.79 -50.26 -12.52
C MET A 1 -51.82 -48.98 -13.33
N ALA A 2 -51.85 -47.82 -12.66
CA ALA A 2 -51.57 -46.52 -13.28
C ALA A 2 -51.01 -45.61 -12.18
N ALA A 3 -49.76 -45.20 -12.35
CA ALA A 3 -48.97 -44.50 -11.35
C ALA A 3 -49.27 -42.99 -11.33
N ALA A 4 -49.28 -42.41 -10.14
CA ALA A 4 -49.41 -40.98 -9.88
C ALA A 4 -48.23 -40.18 -10.48
N PRO A 5 -48.44 -38.91 -10.88
CA PRO A 5 -47.37 -38.08 -11.41
C PRO A 5 -46.34 -37.73 -10.33
N ARG A 6 -45.06 -37.89 -10.67
CA ARG A 6 -43.91 -37.51 -9.85
C ARG A 6 -43.69 -35.99 -9.95
N GLN A 7 -43.67 -35.34 -8.79
CA GLN A 7 -43.23 -33.96 -8.58
C GLN A 7 -41.75 -33.85 -8.95
N GLY A 8 -41.39 -33.03 -9.93
CA GLY A 8 -39.99 -32.93 -10.38
C GLY A 8 -39.63 -31.92 -11.48
N ASP A 9 -40.57 -31.21 -12.10
CA ASP A 9 -40.24 -30.20 -13.13
C ASP A 9 -40.65 -28.79 -12.68
N LEU A 10 -39.74 -28.12 -11.94
CA LEU A 10 -39.90 -26.72 -11.52
C LEU A 10 -38.76 -25.80 -11.98
N PHE A 11 -37.82 -26.29 -12.82
CA PHE A 11 -36.67 -25.50 -13.25
C PHE A 11 -36.44 -25.47 -14.76
N ASN A 12 -37.50 -25.58 -15.55
CA ASN A 12 -37.38 -25.37 -16.99
C ASN A 12 -38.45 -24.40 -17.50
N GLN A 13 -38.30 -23.13 -17.15
CA GLN A 13 -38.89 -22.03 -17.94
C GLN A 13 -38.25 -20.68 -17.60
N ALA A 14 -37.53 -20.17 -18.62
CA ALA A 14 -37.36 -18.76 -18.97
C ALA A 14 -36.73 -17.80 -17.93
N ALA A 15 -35.41 -17.68 -18.01
CA ALA A 15 -34.72 -16.40 -17.80
C ALA A 15 -33.56 -16.25 -18.80
N ALA A 16 -33.85 -16.47 -20.09
CA ALA A 16 -32.99 -15.97 -21.17
C ALA A 16 -33.21 -14.45 -21.25
N GLY A 17 -32.37 -13.68 -20.56
CA GLY A 17 -32.44 -12.21 -20.58
C GLY A 17 -31.73 -11.47 -19.45
N ALA A 18 -31.10 -12.14 -18.48
CA ALA A 18 -30.47 -11.47 -17.33
C ALA A 18 -28.96 -11.72 -17.15
N SER A 19 -28.29 -12.42 -18.08
CA SER A 19 -26.88 -12.81 -17.90
C SER A 19 -25.84 -11.84 -18.50
N ASP A 20 -26.22 -10.94 -19.41
CA ASP A 20 -25.26 -9.99 -20.01
C ASP A 20 -25.02 -8.73 -19.14
N GLN A 21 -25.90 -8.43 -18.19
CA GLN A 21 -25.70 -7.30 -17.26
C GLN A 21 -24.91 -7.67 -16.00
N GLN A 22 -24.74 -8.98 -15.72
CA GLN A 22 -24.02 -9.46 -14.53
C GLN A 22 -22.54 -9.77 -14.80
N ALA A 23 -22.11 -9.76 -16.06
CA ALA A 23 -20.73 -9.97 -16.50
C ALA A 23 -20.04 -8.70 -17.00
N ALA A 24 -20.60 -7.52 -16.72
CA ALA A 24 -19.78 -6.32 -16.65
C ALA A 24 -18.85 -6.52 -15.44
N ALA A 25 -17.67 -7.10 -15.67
CA ALA A 25 -16.57 -7.10 -14.72
C ALA A 25 -16.53 -5.68 -14.14
N LEU A 26 -16.80 -5.54 -12.84
CA LEU A 26 -16.88 -4.25 -12.14
C LEU A 26 -15.55 -3.55 -12.32
N THR A 27 -15.43 -2.81 -13.42
CA THR A 27 -14.19 -2.19 -13.83
C THR A 27 -14.00 -1.01 -12.89
N LEU A 28 -12.85 -0.98 -12.24
CA LEU A 28 -12.52 0.10 -11.32
C LEU A 28 -12.62 1.43 -12.06
N THR A 29 -13.47 2.33 -11.55
CA THR A 29 -13.64 3.67 -12.12
C THR A 29 -12.62 4.64 -11.54
N ALA A 30 -12.35 5.71 -12.28
CA ALA A 30 -11.46 6.78 -11.81
C ALA A 30 -11.93 7.39 -10.48
N ASP A 31 -13.24 7.56 -10.30
CA ASP A 31 -13.81 8.10 -9.06
C ASP A 31 -13.64 7.16 -7.88
N GLN A 32 -13.77 5.84 -8.09
CA GLN A 32 -13.51 4.84 -7.05
C GLN A 32 -12.03 4.83 -6.64
N LEU A 33 -11.10 4.89 -7.60
CA LEU A 33 -9.66 4.92 -7.31
C LEU A 33 -9.26 6.22 -6.60
N ARG A 34 -9.77 7.37 -7.08
CA ARG A 34 -9.57 8.68 -6.43
C ARG A 34 -10.12 8.69 -5.00
N SER A 35 -11.36 8.23 -4.82
CA SER A 35 -11.98 8.13 -3.49
C SER A 35 -11.17 7.21 -2.56
N TRP A 36 -10.58 6.14 -3.09
CA TRP A 36 -9.68 5.28 -2.33
C TRP A 36 -8.38 6.01 -1.94
N GLN A 37 -7.73 6.70 -2.88
CA GLN A 37 -6.51 7.50 -2.63
C GLN A 37 -6.78 8.59 -1.58
N GLU A 38 -7.90 9.30 -1.69
CA GLU A 38 -8.33 10.34 -0.73
C GLU A 38 -8.57 9.79 0.68
N ARG A 39 -9.15 8.57 0.81
CA ARG A 39 -9.32 7.93 2.13
C ARG A 39 -7.98 7.59 2.75
N VAL A 40 -7.03 7.07 1.98
CA VAL A 40 -5.66 6.79 2.44
C VAL A 40 -4.98 8.09 2.86
N HIS A 41 -5.05 9.10 2.01
CA HIS A 41 -4.52 10.44 2.27
C HIS A 41 -5.08 11.03 3.57
N ARG A 42 -6.39 11.03 3.77
CA ARG A 42 -7.03 11.61 4.96
C ARG A 42 -6.55 10.96 6.27
N ALA A 43 -6.25 9.66 6.24
CA ALA A 43 -5.72 8.97 7.41
C ALA A 43 -4.24 9.29 7.68
N GLN A 44 -3.45 9.58 6.63
CA GLN A 44 -2.00 9.74 6.71
C GLN A 44 -1.56 11.21 6.79
N ALA A 45 -2.32 12.15 6.24
CA ALA A 45 -1.98 13.57 6.17
C ALA A 45 -1.61 14.17 7.54
N PRO A 46 -2.37 13.93 8.64
CA PRO A 46 -1.98 14.45 9.96
C PRO A 46 -0.62 13.95 10.45
N LEU A 47 -0.18 12.76 10.03
CA LEU A 47 1.11 12.18 10.45
C LEU A 47 2.30 12.84 9.74
N PHE A 48 2.10 13.31 8.51
CA PHE A 48 3.08 14.10 7.78
C PHE A 48 3.17 15.53 8.35
N GLU A 49 2.05 16.12 8.76
CA GLU A 49 1.99 17.48 9.28
C GLU A 49 2.47 17.59 10.73
N ALA A 50 2.14 16.61 11.59
CA ALA A 50 2.39 16.69 13.02
C ALA A 50 3.86 16.91 13.39
N LYS A 51 4.82 16.40 12.62
CA LYS A 51 6.24 16.61 12.93
C LYS A 51 6.79 17.93 12.41
N ALA A 52 6.24 18.47 11.32
CA ALA A 52 6.56 19.84 10.88
C ALA A 52 6.25 20.87 11.98
N GLN A 53 5.29 20.56 12.87
CA GLN A 53 4.97 21.37 14.04
C GLN A 53 5.89 21.12 15.26
N VAL A 54 6.35 19.88 15.48
CA VAL A 54 7.22 19.53 16.62
C VAL A 54 8.61 20.19 16.54
N ASP A 55 9.11 20.47 15.33
CA ASP A 55 10.38 21.18 15.14
C ASP A 55 10.37 22.63 15.70
N SER A 56 9.22 23.13 16.15
CA SER A 56 9.06 24.47 16.75
C SER A 56 9.04 24.49 18.29
N GLN A 57 9.04 23.35 18.98
CA GLN A 57 9.04 23.31 20.45
C GLN A 57 10.00 22.23 20.99
N GLY A 58 11.26 22.61 21.22
CA GLY A 58 12.24 21.75 21.87
C GLY A 58 11.86 21.47 23.32
N SER A 59 11.56 20.21 23.64
CA SER A 59 11.45 19.75 25.02
C SER A 59 12.82 19.79 25.70
N LEU A 60 12.96 20.62 26.74
CA LEU A 60 14.17 20.76 27.57
C LEU A 60 14.49 19.53 28.44
N PHE A 61 13.57 18.56 28.51
CA PHE A 61 13.78 17.30 29.20
C PHE A 61 13.72 16.18 28.16
N GLY A 62 14.90 15.56 27.92
CA GLY A 62 15.09 14.49 26.95
C GLY A 62 14.33 13.23 27.34
N ALA A 63 13.06 13.14 26.92
CA ALA A 63 12.45 11.85 26.71
C ALA A 63 13.18 11.20 25.51
N VAL A 64 13.70 9.99 25.69
CA VAL A 64 14.21 9.21 24.56
C VAL A 64 13.02 8.95 23.65
N SER A 65 12.89 9.74 22.58
CA SER A 65 11.83 9.59 21.60
C SER A 65 11.94 8.21 20.98
N ALA A 66 10.82 7.51 20.84
CA ALA A 66 10.84 6.21 20.20
C ALA A 66 11.21 6.42 18.72
N PRO A 67 12.12 5.64 18.12
CA PRO A 67 12.54 5.84 16.73
C PRO A 67 11.38 5.93 15.73
N ALA A 68 10.24 5.29 16.03
CA ALA A 68 9.02 5.32 15.23
C ALA A 68 8.32 6.71 15.18
N GLU A 69 8.55 7.56 16.17
CA GLU A 69 7.96 8.90 16.29
C GLU A 69 8.83 9.97 15.64
N ASP A 70 10.11 9.68 15.44
CA ASP A 70 11.08 10.61 14.88
C ASP A 70 11.20 10.55 13.37
N ILE A 71 10.93 9.40 12.76
CA ILE A 71 11.09 9.26 11.32
C ILE A 71 10.05 10.08 10.56
N GLN A 72 10.54 10.98 9.71
CA GLN A 72 9.76 11.70 8.71
C GLN A 72 10.03 11.12 7.33
N PRO A 73 9.10 10.34 6.74
CA PRO A 73 9.34 9.71 5.45
C PRO A 73 9.67 10.73 4.34
N LEU A 74 9.14 11.95 4.42
CA LEU A 74 9.39 13.00 3.42
C LEU A 74 10.80 13.60 3.47
N SER A 75 11.53 13.45 4.57
CA SER A 75 12.93 13.88 4.66
C SER A 75 13.91 12.87 4.05
N LEU A 76 13.43 11.66 3.72
CA LEU A 76 14.24 10.62 3.09
C LEU A 76 14.32 10.81 1.57
N ASN A 77 15.48 10.49 1.00
CA ASN A 77 15.71 10.61 -0.44
C ASN A 77 14.81 9.66 -1.25
N PRO A 78 13.97 10.16 -2.18
CA PRO A 78 13.19 9.32 -3.08
C PRO A 78 14.07 8.68 -4.15
N LEU A 79 13.85 7.40 -4.39
CA LEU A 79 14.44 6.62 -5.47
C LEU A 79 13.34 6.06 -6.38
N PRO A 80 13.61 5.89 -7.68
CA PRO A 80 12.68 5.20 -8.57
C PRO A 80 12.53 3.73 -8.16
N LEU A 81 11.36 3.12 -8.39
CA LEU A 81 11.16 1.69 -8.11
C LEU A 81 12.10 0.76 -8.89
N SER A 82 12.75 1.26 -9.95
CA SER A 82 13.76 0.55 -10.74
C SER A 82 15.17 0.55 -10.13
N PHE A 83 15.38 1.14 -8.93
CA PHE A 83 16.69 1.25 -8.28
C PHE A 83 17.45 -0.09 -8.16
N TRP A 84 16.74 -1.22 -8.05
CA TRP A 84 17.34 -2.55 -7.91
C TRP A 84 18.09 -3.01 -9.17
N ARG A 85 17.89 -2.32 -10.30
CA ARG A 85 18.63 -2.52 -11.56
C ARG A 85 19.96 -1.78 -11.60
N TRP A 86 20.23 -0.89 -10.64
CA TRP A 86 21.47 -0.12 -10.61
C TRP A 86 22.66 -1.03 -10.24
N PRO A 87 23.85 -0.73 -10.77
CA PRO A 87 25.06 -1.53 -10.52
C PRO A 87 25.45 -1.51 -9.03
N GLU A 88 25.19 -0.41 -8.33
CA GLU A 88 25.43 -0.25 -6.91
C GLU A 88 24.11 -0.15 -6.14
N SER A 89 24.03 -0.85 -5.01
CA SER A 89 22.87 -0.75 -4.13
C SER A 89 22.90 0.62 -3.44
N PRO A 90 21.80 1.39 -3.45
CA PRO A 90 21.73 2.66 -2.73
C PRO A 90 21.83 2.48 -1.21
N HIS A 91 21.60 1.27 -0.70
CA HIS A 91 21.69 0.94 0.72
C HIS A 91 22.45 -0.35 0.97
N GLN A 92 23.30 -0.31 2.00
CA GLN A 92 24.02 -1.45 2.54
C GLN A 92 23.58 -1.66 3.99
N GLY A 93 23.23 -2.90 4.35
CA GLY A 93 22.84 -3.25 5.71
C GLY A 93 21.34 -3.12 6.02
N ALA A 94 21.01 -3.11 7.32
CA ALA A 94 19.64 -3.07 7.80
C ALA A 94 18.96 -1.74 7.45
N ALA A 95 17.74 -1.83 6.93
CA ALA A 95 16.94 -0.67 6.59
C ALA A 95 15.44 -0.96 6.75
N LEU A 96 14.67 0.09 6.98
CA LEU A 96 13.25 0.13 6.64
C LEU A 96 13.07 0.88 5.33
N TYR A 97 12.09 0.47 4.53
CA TYR A 97 11.77 1.14 3.27
C TYR A 97 10.30 1.52 3.18
N TRP A 98 10.05 2.63 2.52
CA TRP A 98 8.74 3.27 2.36
C TRP A 98 8.45 3.38 0.88
N VAL A 99 7.41 2.72 0.40
CA VAL A 99 6.92 2.90 -0.96
C VAL A 99 5.75 3.86 -0.94
N MET A 100 5.92 4.98 -1.61
CA MET A 100 4.95 6.08 -1.60
C MET A 100 4.57 6.46 -3.01
N ASP A 101 3.39 6.99 -3.19
CA ASP A 101 2.96 7.63 -4.42
C ASP A 101 2.58 9.09 -4.18
N ARG A 102 2.61 9.90 -5.23
CA ARG A 102 2.20 11.30 -5.20
C ARG A 102 1.14 11.55 -6.27
N PRO A 103 -0.13 11.18 -6.03
CA PRO A 103 -1.21 11.48 -6.97
C PRO A 103 -1.39 12.99 -7.15
N ASP A 104 -1.61 13.44 -8.38
CA ASP A 104 -1.65 14.88 -8.73
C ASP A 104 -2.78 15.67 -8.05
N HIS A 105 -3.81 14.99 -7.55
CA HIS A 105 -4.99 15.59 -6.92
C HIS A 105 -4.90 15.65 -5.40
N LEU A 106 -3.77 15.26 -4.80
CA LEU A 106 -3.54 15.28 -3.37
C LEU A 106 -2.37 16.21 -3.04
N ASP A 107 -2.50 16.97 -1.96
CA ASP A 107 -1.47 17.92 -1.53
C ASP A 107 -0.24 17.21 -0.94
N LEU A 108 -0.47 16.07 -0.29
CA LEU A 108 0.55 15.22 0.31
C LEU A 108 0.60 13.84 -0.35
N PRO A 109 1.77 13.19 -0.37
CA PRO A 109 1.87 11.83 -0.89
C PRO A 109 1.16 10.83 0.02
N ILE A 110 0.84 9.67 -0.55
CA ILE A 110 0.31 8.52 0.20
C ILE A 110 1.40 7.46 0.37
N LEU A 111 1.51 6.91 1.57
CA LEU A 111 2.32 5.73 1.83
C LEU A 111 1.52 4.48 1.44
N LEU A 112 2.04 3.72 0.49
CA LEU A 112 1.44 2.50 -0.02
C LEU A 112 1.94 1.26 0.72
N TYR A 113 3.23 1.20 1.04
CA TYR A 113 3.85 0.04 1.69
C TYR A 113 5.01 0.42 2.59
N LEU A 114 5.18 -0.34 3.68
CA LEU A 114 6.34 -0.27 4.56
C LEU A 114 6.91 -1.66 4.77
N GLY A 115 8.24 -1.81 4.67
CA GLY A 115 8.88 -3.10 4.95
C GLY A 115 10.28 -2.99 5.54
N GLU A 116 10.76 -4.09 6.13
CA GLU A 116 12.15 -4.25 6.56
C GLU A 116 13.02 -5.01 5.57
N THR A 117 14.31 -4.71 5.56
CA THR A 117 15.31 -5.50 4.87
C THR A 117 16.66 -5.48 5.60
N LYS A 118 17.45 -6.54 5.41
CA LYS A 118 18.88 -6.58 5.76
C LYS A 118 19.81 -6.22 4.58
N ALA A 119 19.26 -6.27 3.37
CA ALA A 119 19.96 -6.05 2.11
C ALA A 119 18.91 -5.72 1.03
N ALA A 120 18.76 -4.44 0.70
CA ALA A 120 17.71 -3.95 -0.19
C ALA A 120 17.80 -4.56 -1.60
N ASP A 121 19.02 -4.68 -2.12
CA ASP A 121 19.34 -5.25 -3.43
C ASP A 121 18.89 -6.71 -3.58
N ARG A 122 19.18 -7.56 -2.59
CA ARG A 122 18.81 -8.98 -2.63
C ARG A 122 17.30 -9.17 -2.50
N ARG A 123 16.64 -8.35 -1.67
CA ARG A 123 15.19 -8.46 -1.43
C ARG A 123 14.37 -8.02 -2.65
N TRP A 124 14.79 -6.96 -3.34
CA TRP A 124 14.07 -6.42 -4.49
C TRP A 124 14.44 -7.09 -5.83
N LYS A 125 15.44 -7.97 -5.90
CA LYS A 125 15.71 -8.79 -7.10
C LYS A 125 14.80 -10.02 -7.22
N GLY A 126 14.23 -10.52 -6.12
CA GLY A 126 13.31 -11.68 -6.12
C GLY A 126 11.83 -11.32 -6.29
N GLU A 127 10.98 -12.36 -6.18
CA GLU A 127 9.53 -12.22 -6.05
C GLU A 127 9.16 -11.54 -4.72
N HIS A 128 8.22 -10.60 -4.78
CA HIS A 128 7.83 -9.80 -3.63
C HIS A 128 6.39 -9.30 -3.80
N ASP A 129 5.50 -9.66 -2.87
CA ASP A 129 4.07 -9.31 -2.91
C ASP A 129 3.83 -7.80 -3.14
N CYS A 130 4.67 -6.94 -2.55
CA CYS A 130 4.59 -5.49 -2.78
C CYS A 130 4.71 -5.11 -4.27
N LYS A 131 5.53 -5.81 -5.07
CA LYS A 131 5.66 -5.54 -6.51
C LYS A 131 4.37 -5.85 -7.26
N ALA A 132 3.69 -6.94 -6.91
CA ALA A 132 2.42 -7.31 -7.53
C ALA A 132 1.33 -6.27 -7.22
N TYR A 133 1.23 -5.83 -5.96
CA TYR A 133 0.31 -4.74 -5.59
C TYR A 133 0.66 -3.41 -6.25
N LEU A 134 1.95 -3.07 -6.39
CA LEU A 134 2.39 -1.87 -7.09
C LEU A 134 2.06 -1.93 -8.58
N ALA A 135 2.26 -3.07 -9.23
CA ALA A 135 1.90 -3.27 -10.62
C ALA A 135 0.39 -3.13 -10.83
N ALA A 136 -0.42 -3.78 -10.00
CA ALA A 136 -1.88 -3.67 -10.02
C ALA A 136 -2.36 -2.23 -9.80
N TYR A 137 -1.73 -1.51 -8.86
CA TYR A 137 -2.02 -0.10 -8.62
C TYR A 137 -1.68 0.78 -9.83
N GLN A 138 -0.51 0.61 -10.42
CA GLN A 138 -0.09 1.37 -11.60
C GLN A 138 -1.00 1.10 -12.80
N GLU A 139 -1.40 -0.16 -13.00
CA GLU A 139 -2.34 -0.57 -14.04
C GLU A 139 -3.73 0.05 -13.81
N ALA A 140 -4.21 0.04 -12.56
CA ALA A 140 -5.46 0.68 -12.17
C ALA A 140 -5.42 2.20 -12.43
N CYS A 141 -4.31 2.87 -12.07
CA CYS A 141 -4.11 4.28 -12.37
C CYS A 141 -4.16 4.55 -13.87
N ALA A 142 -3.39 3.78 -14.66
CA ALA A 142 -3.34 3.93 -16.12
C ALA A 142 -4.72 3.70 -16.77
N SER A 143 -5.42 2.64 -16.38
CA SER A 143 -6.77 2.31 -16.87
C SER A 143 -7.81 3.39 -16.52
N CYS A 144 -7.62 4.07 -15.39
CA CYS A 144 -8.47 5.19 -14.96
C CYS A 144 -8.04 6.56 -15.50
N GLY A 145 -6.95 6.63 -16.27
CA GLY A 145 -6.38 7.90 -16.74
C GLY A 145 -5.81 8.78 -15.62
N LEU A 146 -5.39 8.20 -14.50
CA LEU A 146 -4.76 8.89 -13.38
C LEU A 146 -3.23 8.76 -13.45
N SER A 147 -2.52 9.85 -13.15
CA SER A 147 -1.07 9.83 -12.96
C SER A 147 -0.72 9.21 -11.61
N CYS A 148 0.19 8.23 -11.62
CA CYS A 148 0.79 7.65 -10.43
C CYS A 148 2.31 7.51 -10.66
N SER A 149 3.10 8.02 -9.72
CA SER A 149 4.57 8.03 -9.78
C SER A 149 5.15 7.47 -8.48
N PRO A 150 5.04 6.15 -8.29
CA PRO A 150 5.50 5.54 -7.06
C PRO A 150 7.03 5.62 -6.95
N SER A 151 7.48 5.89 -5.73
CA SER A 151 8.87 6.05 -5.35
C SER A 151 9.14 5.24 -4.08
N ILE A 152 10.40 4.88 -3.88
CA ILE A 152 10.84 4.18 -2.68
C ILE A 152 11.86 5.03 -1.94
N ARG A 153 11.78 5.02 -0.61
CA ARG A 153 12.71 5.69 0.29
C ARG A 153 13.23 4.68 1.30
N PHE A 154 14.43 4.89 1.81
CA PHE A 154 15.05 4.00 2.78
C PHE A 154 15.53 4.77 4.00
N TRP A 155 15.38 4.14 5.15
CA TRP A 155 15.87 4.64 6.43
C TRP A 155 16.81 3.60 7.03
N GLY A 156 18.09 3.96 7.14
CA GLY A 156 19.16 3.08 7.62
C GLY A 156 19.44 3.16 9.12
N ASP A 157 18.96 4.20 9.80
CA ASP A 157 19.11 4.35 11.26
C ASP A 157 18.06 3.51 12.01
N VAL A 158 18.21 2.20 11.87
CA VAL A 158 17.26 1.19 12.37
C VAL A 158 18.00 0.08 13.10
N PRO A 159 17.31 -0.69 13.98
CA PRO A 159 17.95 -1.78 14.69
C PRO A 159 18.59 -2.81 13.73
N GLN A 160 19.83 -3.21 14.02
CA GLN A 160 20.52 -4.24 13.25
C GLN A 160 19.90 -5.63 13.48
N GLY A 161 19.46 -5.89 14.72
CA GLY A 161 18.78 -7.13 15.11
C GLY A 161 17.41 -7.26 14.43
N THR A 162 17.17 -8.39 13.75
CA THR A 162 15.92 -8.65 13.00
C THR A 162 14.67 -8.46 13.86
N ARG A 163 14.66 -8.97 15.10
CA ARG A 163 13.49 -8.91 15.97
C ARG A 163 13.10 -7.47 16.32
N ALA A 164 14.08 -6.67 16.74
CA ALA A 164 13.86 -5.27 17.07
C ALA A 164 13.42 -4.45 15.84
N ARG A 165 14.03 -4.71 14.67
CA ARG A 165 13.63 -4.04 13.43
C ARG A 165 12.21 -4.41 12.98
N ARG A 166 11.82 -5.68 13.06
CA ARG A 166 10.44 -6.11 12.79
C ARG A 166 9.45 -5.52 13.78
N GLN A 167 9.83 -5.36 15.05
CA GLN A 167 8.97 -4.69 16.02
C GLN A 167 8.78 -3.21 15.66
N LEU A 168 9.84 -2.53 15.22
CA LEU A 168 9.78 -1.16 14.73
C LEU A 168 8.91 -1.04 13.47
N GLU A 169 9.11 -1.92 12.49
CA GLU A 169 8.29 -2.06 11.28
C GLU A 169 6.80 -2.19 11.62
N GLN A 170 6.45 -3.11 12.53
CA GLN A 170 5.07 -3.36 12.95
C GLN A 170 4.46 -2.14 13.67
N THR A 171 5.23 -1.42 14.48
CA THR A 171 4.79 -0.16 15.10
C THR A 171 4.50 0.90 14.04
N LEU A 172 5.36 1.02 13.03
CA LEU A 172 5.16 1.98 11.94
C LEU A 172 4.00 1.59 11.03
N ILE A 173 3.79 0.30 10.74
CA ILE A 173 2.62 -0.20 9.99
C ILE A 173 1.33 0.17 10.73
N ARG A 174 1.26 -0.05 12.06
CA ARG A 174 0.08 0.36 12.85
C ARG A 174 -0.16 1.87 12.85
N ARG A 175 0.93 2.66 12.89
CA ARG A 175 0.86 4.13 12.89
C ARG A 175 0.39 4.67 11.54
N TRP A 176 1.06 4.27 10.45
CA TRP A 176 0.85 4.85 9.11
C TRP A 176 -0.21 4.13 8.28
N GLN A 177 -0.58 2.91 8.68
CA GLN A 177 -1.62 2.09 8.06
C GLN A 177 -1.47 1.97 6.53
N PRO A 178 -0.28 1.60 6.01
CA PRO A 178 -0.05 1.45 4.56
C PRO A 178 -0.96 0.36 3.95
N PRO A 179 -1.66 0.64 2.83
CA PRO A 179 -2.68 -0.26 2.29
C PRO A 179 -2.16 -1.56 1.69
N PHE A 180 -0.90 -1.65 1.28
CA PHE A 180 -0.33 -2.87 0.70
C PHE A 180 0.32 -3.78 1.74
N ASN A 181 0.36 -3.37 3.01
CA ASN A 181 0.72 -4.26 4.11
C ASN A 181 -0.46 -5.18 4.42
N LYS A 182 -0.19 -6.48 4.57
CA LYS A 182 -1.23 -7.51 4.72
C LYS A 182 -2.13 -7.24 5.92
N GLU A 183 -1.56 -6.68 6.98
CA GLU A 183 -2.23 -6.30 8.23
C GLU A 183 -3.29 -5.21 8.03
N MET A 184 -3.24 -4.46 6.92
CA MET A 184 -4.13 -3.35 6.61
C MET A 184 -5.16 -3.68 5.52
N ARG A 185 -5.17 -4.91 5.01
CA ARG A 185 -6.05 -5.33 3.90
C ARG A 185 -7.53 -5.06 4.19
N ASP A 186 -8.02 -5.50 5.35
CA ASP A 186 -9.43 -5.38 5.72
C ASP A 186 -9.85 -3.92 5.92
N ARG A 187 -8.91 -3.06 6.35
CA ARG A 187 -9.17 -1.63 6.56
C ARG A 187 -9.41 -0.89 5.24
N TRP A 188 -8.60 -1.18 4.24
CA TRP A 188 -8.61 -0.39 3.01
C TRP A 188 -9.50 -0.95 1.92
N ALA A 189 -9.75 -2.26 1.94
CA ALA A 189 -10.47 -2.98 0.89
C ALA A 189 -9.96 -2.55 -0.49
N THR A 190 -8.64 -2.68 -0.69
CA THR A 190 -7.93 -2.20 -1.89
C THR A 190 -8.65 -2.72 -3.15
N PRO A 191 -9.08 -1.84 -4.06
CA PRO A 191 -10.07 -2.17 -5.09
C PRO A 191 -9.44 -2.83 -6.33
N PHE A 192 -8.19 -3.27 -6.22
CA PHE A 192 -7.42 -3.98 -7.24
C PHE A 192 -6.66 -5.12 -6.57
N GLN A 193 -6.47 -6.22 -7.30
CA GLN A 193 -5.85 -7.43 -6.78
C GLN A 193 -4.42 -7.54 -7.33
N ALA A 194 -3.52 -8.01 -6.49
CA ALA A 194 -2.26 -8.58 -6.92
C ALA A 194 -2.56 -10.04 -7.32
N ASP A 195 -2.32 -10.40 -8.56
CA ASP A 195 -2.46 -11.77 -9.07
C ASP A 195 -1.57 -12.78 -8.32
#